data_AF-A0A3T0T5L3-F1
#
_entry.id   AF-A0A3T0T5L3-F1
#
_cell.length_a   1.000
_cell.length_b   1.000
_cell.length_c   1.000
_cell.angle_alpha   90.00
_cell.angle_beta   90.00
_cell.angle_gamma   90.00
#
_symmetry.space_group_name_H-M   'P 1'
#
loop_
_entity.id
_entity.type
_entity.pdbx_description
1 polymer ?
#
loop_
_entity_poly.entity_id
_entity_poly.type
_entity_poly.pdbx_seq_one_letter_code
_entity_poly.pdbx_strand_id
1 'polypeptide(L)'
;MLTAVSPAGVLSTVRITSVLAPGTTTETEGQDFNLTRDGSRWIGSFQPGSLTEKVVRNYPAGPLMLNQRRSGPITDTPSPGSDAQTLTFEFVGADGRPFDPTDVRLSIQNLTSNSTSGFSWLVNYWSTVGFSVEPAAISSPGGRPGAGRGTLAEPFRRDEETSSYDPSGGLVDTFTFRTFPSGSTLTYSQHEGQQGWHASALSALSFVSRNC
;
A
#
# COMPACT_ATOMS: atom_id res chain seq x y z
N MET A 1 -1.63 14.95 -1.13
CA MET A 1 -1.42 15.76 0.09
C MET A 1 -2.43 15.35 1.16
N LEU A 2 -1.97 15.12 2.38
CA LEU A 2 -2.80 14.88 3.57
C LEU A 2 -2.59 16.03 4.55
N THR A 3 -3.64 16.39 5.30
CA THR A 3 -3.59 17.44 6.32
C THR A 3 -3.90 16.86 7.69
N ALA A 4 -3.18 17.32 8.72
CA ALA A 4 -3.41 16.94 10.11
C ALA A 4 -3.50 18.19 10.97
N VAL A 5 -4.48 18.26 11.87
CA VAL A 5 -4.71 19.39 12.78
C VAL A 5 -4.47 18.91 14.20
N SER A 6 -3.58 19.60 14.92
CA SER A 6 -3.33 19.29 16.33
C SER A 6 -4.54 19.68 17.22
N PRO A 7 -4.64 19.18 18.46
CA PRO A 7 -5.66 19.63 19.42
C PRO A 7 -5.64 21.15 19.68
N ALA A 8 -4.50 21.80 19.48
CA ALA A 8 -4.33 23.24 19.60
C ALA A 8 -4.69 24.02 18.32
N GLY A 9 -5.16 23.35 17.26
CA GLY A 9 -5.59 23.97 16.00
C GLY A 9 -4.47 24.20 14.98
N VAL A 10 -3.24 23.77 15.26
CA VAL A 10 -2.10 23.93 14.35
C VAL A 10 -2.17 22.93 13.20
N LEU A 11 -2.05 23.42 11.97
CA LEU A 11 -2.11 22.63 10.75
C LEU A 11 -0.70 22.15 10.34
N SER A 12 -0.54 20.84 10.18
CA SER A 12 0.61 20.22 9.53
C SER A 12 0.18 19.59 8.21
N THR A 13 1.08 19.61 7.24
CA THR A 13 0.87 19.02 5.92
C THR A 13 1.80 17.81 5.74
N VAL A 14 1.26 16.74 5.18
CA VAL A 14 2.06 15.61 4.68
C VAL A 14 1.95 15.56 3.16
N ARG A 15 3.07 15.76 2.48
CA ARG A 15 3.19 15.52 1.04
C ARG A 15 3.64 14.09 0.84
N ILE A 16 2.97 13.41 -0.09
CA ILE A 16 3.28 12.03 -0.46
C ILE A 16 3.55 12.05 -1.95
N THR A 17 4.76 11.66 -2.32
CA THR A 17 5.18 11.49 -3.71
C THR A 17 5.27 10.01 -4.01
N SER A 18 4.69 9.57 -5.11
CA SER A 18 4.73 8.17 -5.56
C SER A 18 5.68 8.03 -6.74
N VAL A 19 6.55 7.02 -6.70
CA VAL A 19 7.42 6.61 -7.82
C VAL A 19 7.23 5.12 -8.08
N LEU A 20 6.98 4.76 -9.33
CA LEU A 20 6.87 3.37 -9.77
C LEU A 20 8.23 2.83 -10.20
N ALA A 21 8.54 1.59 -9.83
CA ALA A 21 9.72 0.90 -10.32
C ALA A 21 9.56 0.51 -11.81
N PRO A 22 10.65 0.37 -12.57
CA PRO A 22 10.59 -0.06 -13.97
C PRO A 22 9.78 -1.35 -14.17
N GLY A 23 8.85 -1.30 -15.13
CA GLY A 23 7.96 -2.42 -15.42
C GLY A 23 6.82 -2.60 -14.40
N THR A 24 6.47 -1.55 -13.66
CA THR A 24 5.26 -1.48 -12.82
C THR A 24 4.22 -0.61 -13.51
N THR A 25 2.96 -1.03 -13.52
CA THR A 25 1.83 -0.19 -13.98
C THR A 25 0.76 -0.11 -12.91
N THR A 26 0.12 1.06 -12.83
CA THR A 26 -1.11 1.32 -12.06
C THR A 26 -2.30 1.61 -12.98
N GLU A 27 -2.04 1.64 -14.29
CA GLU A 27 -2.97 2.01 -15.34
C GLU A 27 -3.23 0.84 -16.30
N THR A 28 -4.48 0.70 -16.71
CA THR A 28 -4.90 -0.05 -17.91
C THR A 28 -6.01 0.74 -18.59
N GLU A 29 -6.13 0.67 -19.92
CA GLU A 29 -7.21 1.30 -20.69
C GLU A 29 -7.43 2.81 -20.37
N GLY A 30 -6.38 3.55 -20.02
CA GLY A 30 -6.46 4.97 -19.71
C GLY A 30 -7.05 5.30 -18.33
N GLN A 31 -7.25 4.32 -17.43
CA GLN A 31 -7.68 4.57 -16.05
C GLN A 31 -6.60 4.14 -15.05
N ASP A 32 -6.25 5.05 -14.15
CA ASP A 32 -5.24 4.89 -13.11
C ASP A 32 -5.88 5.03 -11.71
N PHE A 33 -5.51 4.13 -10.80
CA PHE A 33 -5.96 4.14 -9.40
C PHE A 33 -4.81 4.38 -8.41
N ASN A 34 -3.73 4.99 -8.88
CA ASN A 34 -2.62 5.40 -8.04
C ASN A 34 -2.96 6.60 -7.14
N LEU A 35 -2.96 6.39 -5.82
CA LEU A 35 -3.27 7.40 -4.80
C LEU A 35 -4.62 8.09 -4.98
N THR A 36 -5.56 7.45 -5.68
CA THR A 36 -6.95 7.91 -5.76
C THR A 36 -7.66 7.71 -4.42
N ARG A 37 -8.82 8.35 -4.24
CA ARG A 37 -9.61 8.30 -2.99
C ARG A 37 -11.04 7.81 -3.17
N ASP A 38 -11.41 7.42 -4.38
CA ASP A 38 -12.76 6.98 -4.72
C ASP A 38 -13.00 5.50 -4.38
N GLY A 39 -11.98 4.81 -3.85
CA GLY A 39 -12.05 3.40 -3.45
C GLY A 39 -12.05 2.41 -4.62
N SER A 40 -11.75 2.89 -5.83
CA SER A 40 -11.68 2.08 -7.04
C SER A 40 -10.30 1.41 -7.16
N ARG A 41 -10.29 0.22 -7.75
CA ARG A 41 -9.07 -0.50 -8.14
C ARG A 41 -9.29 -1.36 -9.36
N TRP A 42 -8.21 -1.62 -10.08
CA TRP A 42 -8.08 -2.75 -10.99
C TRP A 42 -7.97 -4.07 -10.21
N ILE A 43 -8.61 -5.09 -10.74
CA ILE A 43 -8.38 -6.49 -10.38
C ILE A 43 -8.21 -7.33 -11.64
N GLY A 44 -7.42 -8.40 -11.52
CA GLY A 44 -7.46 -9.50 -12.47
C GLY A 44 -8.77 -10.26 -12.32
N SER A 45 -9.29 -10.76 -13.43
CA SER A 45 -10.42 -11.66 -13.47
C SER A 45 -10.09 -12.82 -14.39
N PHE A 46 -10.31 -14.03 -13.90
CA PHE A 46 -10.09 -15.26 -14.66
C PHE A 46 -11.39 -16.04 -14.76
N GLN A 47 -11.78 -16.37 -15.99
CA GLN A 47 -12.78 -17.38 -16.31
C GLN A 47 -12.10 -18.44 -17.20
N PRO A 48 -12.57 -19.69 -17.24
CA PRO A 48 -12.01 -20.69 -18.15
C PRO A 48 -11.95 -20.15 -19.59
N GLY A 49 -10.75 -20.00 -20.14
CA GLY A 49 -10.51 -19.49 -21.49
C GLY A 49 -10.55 -17.97 -21.65
N SER A 50 -10.72 -17.18 -20.59
CA SER A 50 -10.72 -15.71 -20.66
C SER A 50 -10.01 -15.07 -19.47
N LEU A 51 -9.04 -14.21 -19.79
CA LEU A 51 -8.34 -13.38 -18.83
C LEU A 51 -8.69 -11.92 -19.11
N THR A 52 -9.18 -11.22 -18.08
CA THR A 52 -9.61 -9.83 -18.20
C THR A 52 -9.18 -9.00 -17.01
N GLU A 53 -9.13 -7.69 -17.21
CA GLU A 53 -8.99 -6.70 -16.16
C GLU A 53 -10.33 -6.01 -15.98
N LYS A 54 -10.71 -5.72 -14.73
CA LYS A 54 -11.94 -4.98 -14.46
C LYS A 54 -11.76 -4.04 -13.27
N VAL A 55 -12.48 -2.93 -13.31
CA VAL A 55 -12.56 -1.99 -12.20
C VAL A 55 -13.60 -2.48 -11.19
N VAL A 56 -13.24 -2.48 -9.92
CA VAL A 56 -14.17 -2.66 -8.80
C VAL A 56 -14.09 -1.49 -7.85
N ARG A 57 -15.22 -1.17 -7.21
CA ARG A 57 -15.38 -0.05 -6.27
C ARG A 57 -15.79 -0.59 -4.91
N ASN A 58 -14.82 -1.11 -4.17
CA ASN A 58 -15.10 -1.85 -2.95
C ASN A 58 -14.30 -1.40 -1.73
N TYR A 59 -13.33 -0.50 -1.89
CA TYR A 59 -12.79 0.22 -0.74
C TYR A 59 -13.71 1.36 -0.32
N PRO A 60 -13.75 1.72 0.97
CA PRO A 60 -14.39 2.95 1.40
C PRO A 60 -13.72 4.15 0.73
N ALA A 61 -14.48 5.21 0.46
CA ALA A 61 -13.92 6.46 -0.03
C ALA A 61 -13.08 7.16 1.05
N GLY A 62 -12.01 7.84 0.66
CA GLY A 62 -11.14 8.62 1.54
C GLY A 62 -9.68 8.14 1.61
N PRO A 63 -9.40 6.86 1.93
CA PRO A 63 -8.06 6.27 1.89
C PRO A 63 -7.35 6.49 0.54
N LEU A 64 -6.03 6.56 0.58
CA LEU A 64 -5.21 6.63 -0.63
C LEU A 64 -4.95 5.23 -1.18
N MET A 65 -5.43 4.96 -2.38
CA MET A 65 -5.31 3.67 -3.05
C MET A 65 -3.87 3.38 -3.48
N LEU A 66 -3.42 2.15 -3.24
CA LEU A 66 -2.21 1.55 -3.82
C LEU A 66 -2.69 0.38 -4.67
N ASN A 67 -2.53 0.47 -5.98
CA ASN A 67 -3.01 -0.57 -6.89
C ASN A 67 -2.07 -0.65 -8.08
N GLN A 68 -1.40 -1.78 -8.21
CA GLN A 68 -0.37 -1.99 -9.22
C GLN A 68 -0.34 -3.45 -9.69
N ARG A 69 0.41 -3.68 -10.76
CA ARG A 69 0.94 -4.98 -11.19
C ARG A 69 2.19 -4.76 -12.03
N ARG A 70 2.80 -5.84 -12.52
CA ARG A 70 3.80 -5.74 -13.61
C ARG A 70 3.17 -5.23 -14.90
N SER A 71 3.85 -4.32 -15.58
CA SER A 71 3.48 -3.82 -16.92
C SER A 71 3.57 -4.93 -17.97
N GLY A 72 2.81 -4.77 -19.05
CA GLY A 72 2.83 -5.68 -20.20
C GLY A 72 1.45 -6.27 -20.51
N PRO A 73 1.33 -7.01 -21.63
CA PRO A 73 0.09 -7.66 -22.03
C PRO A 73 -0.37 -8.66 -20.97
N ILE A 74 -1.68 -8.73 -20.73
CA ILE A 74 -2.22 -9.68 -19.74
C ILE A 74 -2.10 -11.14 -20.19
N THR A 75 -2.03 -11.38 -21.50
CA THR A 75 -1.94 -12.71 -22.11
C THR A 75 -0.61 -13.40 -21.83
N ASP A 76 0.42 -12.64 -21.47
CA ASP A 76 1.77 -13.13 -21.32
C ASP A 76 2.14 -13.10 -19.84
N THR A 77 2.76 -14.17 -19.35
CA THR A 77 3.30 -14.14 -17.98
C THR A 77 4.46 -13.14 -17.96
N PRO A 78 4.45 -12.15 -17.05
CA PRO A 78 5.50 -11.13 -17.01
C PRO A 78 6.86 -11.75 -16.73
N SER A 79 7.91 -11.13 -17.25
CA SER A 79 9.28 -11.54 -16.94
C SER A 79 9.57 -11.43 -15.44
N PRO A 80 10.46 -12.29 -14.89
CA PRO A 80 10.83 -12.25 -13.48
C PRO A 80 11.30 -10.85 -13.05
N GLY A 81 10.84 -10.43 -11.87
CA GLY A 81 11.11 -9.11 -11.30
C GLY A 81 10.00 -8.72 -10.33
N SER A 82 10.17 -7.65 -9.56
CA SER A 82 9.10 -7.13 -8.71
C SER A 82 8.40 -5.96 -9.39
N ASP A 83 7.10 -5.88 -9.24
CA ASP A 83 6.40 -4.60 -9.28
C ASP A 83 6.61 -3.89 -7.94
N ALA A 84 6.79 -2.57 -7.99
CA ALA A 84 6.97 -1.80 -6.77
C ALA A 84 6.55 -0.35 -6.96
N GLN A 85 5.93 0.17 -5.91
CA GLN A 85 5.58 1.56 -5.76
C GLN A 85 6.21 2.08 -4.47
N THR A 86 7.04 3.11 -4.58
CA THR A 86 7.65 3.77 -3.44
C THR A 86 6.97 5.10 -3.18
N LEU A 87 6.47 5.26 -1.97
CA LEU A 87 5.93 6.51 -1.44
C LEU A 87 6.98 7.19 -0.58
N THR A 88 7.24 8.47 -0.83
CA THR A 88 8.09 9.33 0.02
C THR A 88 7.20 10.30 0.80
N PHE A 89 7.38 10.36 2.13
CA PHE A 89 6.60 11.20 3.03
C PHE A 89 7.40 12.44 3.45
N GLU A 90 6.91 13.62 3.12
CA GLU A 90 7.48 14.89 3.57
C GLU A 90 6.49 15.56 4.55
N PHE A 91 6.93 15.77 5.79
CA PHE A 91 6.15 16.43 6.84
C PHE A 91 6.54 17.89 6.92
N VAL A 92 5.56 18.79 6.76
CA VAL A 92 5.75 20.23 6.67
C VAL A 92 4.88 20.92 7.72
N GLY A 93 5.51 21.77 8.54
CA GLY A 93 4.85 22.55 9.58
C GLY A 93 4.06 23.73 9.03
N ALA A 94 3.36 24.45 9.91
CA ALA A 94 2.58 25.63 9.53
C ALA A 94 3.45 26.78 8.99
N ASP A 95 4.73 26.83 9.38
CA ASP A 95 5.74 27.78 8.90
C ASP A 95 6.35 27.39 7.54
N GLY A 96 5.89 26.29 6.95
CA GLY A 96 6.39 25.76 5.69
C GLY A 96 7.72 25.02 5.79
N ARG A 97 8.27 24.80 6.99
CA ARG A 97 9.54 24.09 7.17
C ARG A 97 9.31 22.59 7.40
N PRO A 98 10.24 21.73 6.96
CA PRO A 98 10.15 20.31 7.26
C PRO A 98 10.42 20.05 8.74
N PHE A 99 9.77 19.03 9.29
CA PHE A 99 10.04 18.54 10.65
C PHE A 99 9.97 17.01 10.71
N ASP A 100 10.59 16.43 11.74
CA ASP A 100 10.52 14.99 11.97
C ASP A 100 9.43 14.67 12.99
N PRO A 101 8.34 14.01 12.58
CA PRO A 101 7.27 13.61 13.49
C PRO A 101 7.72 12.50 14.43
N THR A 102 7.08 12.47 15.60
CA THR A 102 7.22 11.42 16.61
C THR A 102 5.90 10.67 16.81
N ASP A 103 5.95 9.48 17.40
CA ASP A 103 4.77 8.64 17.66
C ASP A 103 3.86 8.48 16.43
N VAL A 104 4.48 8.21 15.28
CA VAL A 104 3.78 8.09 14.01
C VAL A 104 3.04 6.76 13.95
N ARG A 105 1.78 6.80 13.55
CA ARG A 105 0.97 5.61 13.27
C ARG A 105 0.45 5.69 11.86
N LEU A 106 0.76 4.67 11.07
CA LEU A 106 0.33 4.54 9.69
C LEU A 106 -0.51 3.27 9.56
N SER A 107 -1.75 3.42 9.09
CA SER A 107 -2.68 2.29 8.94
C SER A 107 -2.90 1.94 7.48
N ILE A 108 -2.72 0.66 7.14
CA ILE A 108 -2.91 0.13 5.79
C ILE A 108 -4.07 -0.86 5.82
N GLN A 109 -5.06 -0.62 4.97
CA GLN A 109 -6.18 -1.51 4.77
C GLN A 109 -5.83 -2.59 3.74
N ASN A 110 -6.26 -3.81 4.03
CA ASN A 110 -6.31 -4.91 3.07
C ASN A 110 -4.95 -5.27 2.44
N LEU A 111 -3.89 -5.34 3.26
CA LEU A 111 -2.70 -6.12 2.89
C LEU A 111 -3.09 -7.60 2.84
N THR A 112 -3.11 -8.16 1.64
CA THR A 112 -3.79 -9.43 1.32
C THR A 112 -2.93 -10.27 0.39
N SER A 113 -3.32 -11.53 0.25
CA SER A 113 -2.66 -12.50 -0.62
C SER A 113 -3.68 -13.41 -1.28
N ASN A 114 -3.38 -13.81 -2.50
CA ASN A 114 -4.03 -14.86 -3.23
C ASN A 114 -2.97 -15.50 -4.12
N SER A 115 -2.24 -16.48 -3.63
CA SER A 115 -1.32 -17.29 -4.41
C SER A 115 -1.89 -18.70 -4.50
N THR A 116 -2.71 -18.94 -5.50
CA THR A 116 -3.32 -20.26 -5.72
C THR A 116 -2.64 -20.94 -6.90
N SER A 117 -2.06 -22.12 -6.65
CA SER A 117 -1.42 -22.92 -7.70
C SER A 117 -2.41 -23.25 -8.82
N GLY A 118 -1.95 -23.10 -10.08
CA GLY A 118 -2.77 -23.33 -11.27
C GLY A 118 -3.68 -22.16 -11.67
N PHE A 119 -3.75 -21.08 -10.88
CA PHE A 119 -4.43 -19.85 -11.31
C PHE A 119 -3.53 -19.03 -12.24
N SER A 120 -4.15 -18.21 -13.09
CA SER A 120 -3.42 -17.25 -13.93
C SER A 120 -2.62 -16.26 -13.07
N TRP A 121 -1.46 -15.84 -13.56
CA TRP A 121 -0.60 -14.87 -12.90
C TRP A 121 -1.36 -13.58 -12.54
N LEU A 122 -2.30 -13.14 -13.39
CA LEU A 122 -3.00 -11.86 -13.24
C LEU A 122 -3.87 -11.80 -11.96
N VAL A 123 -4.34 -12.95 -11.48
CA VAL A 123 -5.13 -13.06 -10.25
C VAL A 123 -4.28 -13.52 -9.05
N ASN A 124 -3.02 -13.88 -9.29
CA ASN A 124 -2.12 -14.40 -8.26
C ASN A 124 -1.23 -13.28 -7.72
N TYR A 125 -1.43 -12.89 -6.46
CA TYR A 125 -0.71 -11.80 -5.82
C TYR A 125 -0.39 -12.11 -4.37
N TRP A 126 0.62 -11.42 -3.82
CA TRP A 126 0.91 -11.47 -2.39
C TRP A 126 1.54 -10.15 -1.97
N SER A 127 0.74 -9.26 -1.40
CA SER A 127 1.18 -7.89 -1.12
C SER A 127 2.17 -7.82 0.05
N THR A 128 3.12 -6.91 -0.08
CA THR A 128 4.10 -6.58 0.94
C THR A 128 4.21 -5.08 1.14
N VAL A 129 4.62 -4.67 2.34
CA VAL A 129 4.98 -3.30 2.67
C VAL A 129 6.29 -3.28 3.45
N GLY A 130 7.27 -2.53 2.95
CA GLY A 130 8.53 -2.28 3.64
C GLY A 130 8.76 -0.79 3.86
N PHE A 131 9.30 -0.41 5.01
CA PHE A 131 9.61 0.97 5.36
C PHE A 131 11.12 1.21 5.42
N SER A 132 11.56 2.41 5.05
CA SER A 132 12.97 2.83 5.22
C SER A 132 13.40 2.96 6.68
N VAL A 133 12.42 3.10 7.58
CA VAL A 133 12.60 3.12 9.03
C VAL A 133 11.89 1.90 9.60
N GLU A 134 12.54 1.16 10.49
CA GLU A 134 11.89 0.02 11.12
C GLU A 134 10.72 0.46 12.02
N PRO A 135 9.51 -0.10 11.85
CA PRO A 135 8.42 0.07 12.80
C PRO A 135 8.82 -0.42 14.19
N ALA A 136 8.51 0.37 15.22
CA ALA A 136 8.66 -0.06 16.61
C ALA A 136 7.64 -1.14 17.00
N ALA A 137 6.48 -1.17 16.33
CA ALA A 137 5.47 -2.21 16.48
C ALA A 137 4.60 -2.30 15.23
N ILE A 138 4.10 -3.50 14.96
CA ILE A 138 3.08 -3.78 13.93
C ILE A 138 1.89 -4.43 14.66
N SER A 139 0.70 -3.90 14.42
CA SER A 139 -0.54 -4.43 14.99
C SER A 139 -1.52 -4.77 13.88
N SER A 140 -2.11 -5.95 13.93
CA SER A 140 -3.09 -6.45 12.94
C SER A 140 -4.38 -6.88 13.65
N PRO A 141 -5.13 -5.94 14.26
CA PRO A 141 -6.38 -6.25 14.95
C PRO A 141 -7.36 -6.93 13.98
N GLY A 142 -7.99 -8.04 14.40
CA GLY A 142 -8.86 -8.84 13.52
C GLY A 142 -8.19 -10.07 12.90
N GLY A 143 -6.89 -10.29 13.15
CA GLY A 143 -6.38 -11.66 13.33
C GLY A 143 -5.96 -12.43 12.08
N ARG A 144 -5.43 -11.77 11.04
CA ARG A 144 -4.64 -12.50 10.05
C ARG A 144 -3.15 -12.36 10.36
N PRO A 145 -2.45 -13.47 10.67
CA PRO A 145 -1.04 -13.42 10.99
C PRO A 145 -0.24 -12.85 9.81
N GLY A 146 0.81 -12.12 10.15
CA GLY A 146 1.72 -11.55 9.19
C GLY A 146 3.16 -11.65 9.67
N ALA A 147 4.07 -11.68 8.70
CA ALA A 147 5.49 -11.91 8.92
C ALA A 147 6.29 -10.78 8.29
N GLY A 148 7.53 -10.68 8.76
CA GLY A 148 8.44 -9.61 8.41
C GLY A 148 8.39 -8.48 9.42
N ARG A 149 9.49 -7.76 9.52
CA ARG A 149 9.67 -6.66 10.45
C ARG A 149 9.13 -5.33 9.92
N GLY A 150 8.60 -5.33 8.69
CA GLY A 150 8.15 -4.11 8.02
C GLY A 150 9.31 -3.24 7.54
N THR A 151 10.52 -3.78 7.39
CA THR A 151 11.65 -3.04 6.81
C THR A 151 11.71 -3.27 5.31
N LEU A 152 12.53 -2.51 4.57
CA LEU A 152 12.77 -2.79 3.15
C LEU A 152 13.41 -4.18 2.92
N ALA A 153 14.23 -4.66 3.87
CA ALA A 153 14.90 -5.97 3.77
C ALA A 153 14.00 -7.13 4.23
N GLU A 154 13.11 -6.87 5.18
CA GLU A 154 12.12 -7.83 5.68
C GLU A 154 10.71 -7.21 5.65
N PRO A 155 10.12 -7.04 4.45
CA PRO A 155 8.80 -6.42 4.31
C PRO A 155 7.72 -7.19 5.06
N PHE A 156 6.77 -6.44 5.63
CA PHE A 156 5.59 -7.02 6.24
C PHE A 156 4.65 -7.56 5.15
N ARG A 157 4.06 -8.72 5.41
CA ARG A 157 3.11 -9.40 4.52
C ARG A 157 2.23 -10.35 5.32
N ARG A 158 1.25 -10.97 4.67
CA ARG A 158 0.50 -12.09 5.25
C ARG A 158 1.33 -13.37 5.28
N ASP A 159 1.14 -14.19 6.31
CA ASP A 159 1.83 -15.48 6.45
C ASP A 159 1.27 -16.55 5.53
N GLU A 160 -0.01 -16.43 5.20
CA GLU A 160 -0.73 -17.38 4.38
C GLU A 160 -0.73 -16.95 2.92
N GLU A 161 -0.63 -17.93 2.01
CA GLU A 161 -0.76 -17.73 0.56
C GLU A 161 -2.14 -17.17 0.17
N THR A 162 -3.17 -17.42 0.98
CA THR A 162 -4.56 -17.03 0.69
C THR A 162 -5.20 -16.24 1.84
N SER A 163 -4.81 -14.97 1.95
CA SER A 163 -5.44 -14.01 2.84
C SER A 163 -6.45 -13.14 2.10
N SER A 164 -7.73 -13.52 2.17
CA SER A 164 -8.80 -12.84 1.46
C SER A 164 -8.97 -11.37 1.85
N TYR A 165 -9.31 -10.59 0.84
CA TYR A 165 -9.80 -9.22 0.97
C TYR A 165 -11.05 -9.12 1.86
N ASP A 166 -11.09 -8.09 2.71
CA ASP A 166 -12.24 -7.75 3.51
C ASP A 166 -12.95 -6.50 2.94
N PRO A 167 -14.15 -6.67 2.32
CA PRO A 167 -14.92 -5.56 1.76
C PRO A 167 -15.47 -4.59 2.81
N SER A 168 -15.52 -4.98 4.09
CA SER A 168 -15.93 -4.07 5.17
C SER A 168 -14.83 -3.09 5.59
N GLY A 169 -13.59 -3.31 5.12
CA GLY A 169 -12.42 -2.53 5.53
C GLY A 169 -11.91 -2.85 6.94
N GLY A 170 -12.37 -3.96 7.54
CA GLY A 170 -11.97 -4.40 8.88
C GLY A 170 -10.54 -4.95 8.97
N LEU A 171 -9.97 -5.40 7.85
CA LEU A 171 -8.56 -5.81 7.79
C LEU A 171 -7.64 -4.59 7.71
N VAL A 172 -7.10 -4.16 8.85
CA VAL A 172 -6.21 -3.00 8.98
C VAL A 172 -4.95 -3.39 9.73
N ASP A 173 -3.78 -3.10 9.17
CA ASP A 173 -2.50 -3.16 9.88
C ASP A 173 -2.04 -1.76 10.24
N THR A 174 -1.61 -1.59 11.49
CA THR A 174 -1.05 -0.33 11.99
C THR A 174 0.43 -0.50 12.28
N PHE A 175 1.24 0.31 11.61
CA PHE A 175 2.68 0.41 11.80
C PHE A 175 2.96 1.62 12.68
N THR A 176 3.63 1.40 13.81
CA THR A 176 3.95 2.47 14.77
C THR A 176 5.44 2.75 14.74
N PHE A 177 5.82 4.02 14.68
CA PHE A 177 7.21 4.48 14.65
C PHE A 177 7.43 5.48 15.78
N ARG A 178 8.57 5.36 16.49
CA ARG A 178 8.97 6.37 17.49
C ARG A 178 9.27 7.71 16.82
N THR A 179 9.96 7.66 15.69
CA THR A 179 10.26 8.79 14.81
C THR A 179 10.15 8.30 13.39
N PHE A 180 9.59 9.12 12.50
CA PHE A 180 9.53 8.82 11.07
C PHE A 180 9.99 10.05 10.29
N PRO A 181 11.31 10.25 10.12
CA PRO A 181 11.87 11.50 9.60
C PRO A 181 11.26 11.91 8.26
N SER A 182 11.16 13.21 8.03
CA SER A 182 10.74 13.73 6.73
C SER A 182 11.69 13.24 5.64
N GLY A 183 11.12 12.70 4.56
CA GLY A 183 11.85 11.98 3.50
C GLY A 183 11.86 10.45 3.67
N SER A 184 11.32 9.90 4.76
CA SER A 184 11.16 8.45 4.93
C SER A 184 10.23 7.85 3.87
N THR A 185 10.42 6.57 3.55
CA THR A 185 9.69 5.89 2.49
C THR A 185 8.92 4.66 2.95
N LEU A 186 7.87 4.36 2.19
CA LEU A 186 7.16 3.08 2.16
C LEU A 186 7.31 2.51 0.75
N THR A 187 7.68 1.23 0.62
CA THR A 187 7.62 0.48 -0.63
C THR A 187 6.53 -0.57 -0.55
N TYR A 188 5.54 -0.46 -1.44
CA TYR A 188 4.50 -1.45 -1.67
C TYR A 188 4.93 -2.34 -2.84
N SER A 189 4.99 -3.65 -2.61
CA SER A 189 5.52 -4.61 -3.58
C SER A 189 4.92 -6.00 -3.34
N GLN A 190 5.50 -7.02 -3.94
CA GLN A 190 5.04 -8.39 -3.90
C GLN A 190 5.97 -9.31 -3.09
N HIS A 191 5.43 -10.45 -2.66
CA HIS A 191 6.17 -11.56 -2.07
C HIS A 191 6.30 -12.72 -3.07
N GLU A 192 7.45 -13.40 -3.07
CA GLU A 192 7.70 -14.64 -3.83
C GLU A 192 7.44 -14.57 -5.36
N GLY A 193 7.59 -13.38 -5.94
CA GLY A 193 7.41 -13.18 -7.36
C GLY A 193 5.95 -13.23 -7.82
N GLN A 194 4.97 -13.02 -6.96
CA GLN A 194 3.54 -13.02 -7.34
C GLN A 194 3.18 -11.69 -8.03
N GLN A 195 2.66 -11.70 -9.26
CA GLN A 195 2.64 -10.51 -10.14
C GLN A 195 1.25 -9.98 -10.51
N GLY A 196 0.19 -10.58 -10.00
CA GLY A 196 -1.18 -10.20 -10.31
C GLY A 196 -1.55 -8.83 -9.79
N TRP A 197 -2.70 -8.32 -10.22
CA TRP A 197 -3.22 -7.08 -9.66
C TRP A 197 -3.42 -7.23 -8.17
N HIS A 198 -2.80 -6.33 -7.42
CA HIS A 198 -2.91 -6.31 -5.98
C HIS A 198 -3.15 -4.88 -5.52
N ALA A 199 -3.90 -4.77 -4.43
CA ALA A 199 -4.35 -3.48 -3.96
C ALA A 199 -4.47 -3.43 -2.45
N SER A 200 -4.06 -2.30 -1.89
CA SER A 200 -4.22 -1.94 -0.49
C SER A 200 -4.52 -0.44 -0.41
N ALA A 201 -4.86 0.08 0.77
CA ALA A 201 -5.10 1.51 0.91
C ALA A 201 -4.45 2.08 2.16
N LEU A 202 -3.74 3.19 2.01
CA LEU A 202 -3.28 3.99 3.14
C LEU A 202 -4.49 4.73 3.73
N SER A 203 -4.98 4.21 4.85
CA SER A 203 -6.28 4.54 5.43
C SER A 203 -6.21 5.60 6.53
N ALA A 204 -5.10 5.66 7.27
CA ALA A 204 -4.89 6.68 8.28
C ALA A 204 -3.40 6.97 8.47
N LEU A 205 -3.10 8.23 8.82
CA LEU A 205 -1.80 8.69 9.27
C LEU A 205 -2.02 9.65 10.45
N SER A 206 -1.36 9.38 11.57
CA SER A 206 -1.36 10.25 12.75
C SER A 206 0.05 10.35 13.31
N PHE A 207 0.36 11.47 13.96
CA PHE A 207 1.68 11.72 14.53
C PHE A 207 1.60 12.85 15.57
N VAL A 208 2.62 12.91 16.43
CA VAL A 208 2.89 14.03 17.33
C VAL A 208 3.97 14.91 16.70
N SER A 209 3.68 16.19 16.54
CA SER A 209 4.67 17.21 16.21
C SER A 209 4.95 18.06 17.44
N ARG A 210 6.22 18.13 17.87
CA ARG A 210 6.66 18.97 19.00
C ARG A 210 6.82 20.45 18.62
N ASN A 211 6.72 20.78 17.33
CA ASN A 211 6.87 22.12 16.78
C ASN A 211 5.53 22.71 16.32
N CYS A 212 4.41 22.29 16.93
CA CYS A 212 3.10 22.92 16.74
C CYS A 212 3.00 24.19 17.59
#